data_AF-K1TWK8-F1
#
_entry.id   AF-K1TWK8-F1
#
_cell.length_a   1.000
_cell.length_b   1.000
_cell.length_c   1.000
_cell.angle_alpha   90.00
_cell.angle_beta   90.00
_cell.angle_gamma   90.00
#
_symmetry.space_group_name_H-M   'P 1'
#
loop_
_entity.id
_entity.type
_entity.pdbx_description
1 polymer ?
#
loop_
_entity_poly.entity_id
_entity_poly.type
_entity_poly.pdbx_seq_one_letter_code
_entity_poly.pdbx_strand_id
1 'polypeptide(L)'
;MLSTACTERPQAENLLPPSEYVTTLMGTQSDYALSTGNTYPAIALPWGMNFWTPQTGKMGDGWTYTYGAHTLRGLKQTHQPSPWINDYGQFSVMPVRGNDKLDEESRQSWFSHQSETAKPYYYSVYLADHDIKAEVAPTERAAIMRFTFPESGESGVVIDAFDRGSAIEVIDDRTIAGYTTRNSGGVPENFRNYFVMTFDKPFSGIELTDAPASYKPGSKVLYPEGGKSVEGDHAMAKVHFTTARGEQVNVRIASSFISREQAFQNLKELGDMDFEGVKEQARKRWDEVLGAIEVEGGSIDQYRTFYSCLYRSVLFPRKFYEVTADGQVVHYSPYNGEVLPGYMYTDTGFWDTFRSLFPLLNLVYPSVNAEIQAGLANTYRESGFLPEWASPGHRGCMVGNNSASVVSDAILKGVTPEDGCRDALRGDGVGNRQG
;
A
#
# COMPACT_ATOMS: atom_id res chain seq x y z
N MET A 1 38.14 42.23 -36.88
CA MET A 1 37.99 40.77 -36.72
C MET A 1 37.25 40.54 -35.41
N LEU A 2 35.94 40.37 -35.46
CA LEU A 2 35.17 39.92 -34.30
C LEU A 2 35.20 38.39 -34.31
N SER A 3 35.81 37.77 -33.30
CA SER A 3 35.80 36.33 -33.12
C SER A 3 34.39 35.88 -32.73
N THR A 4 33.73 35.17 -33.63
CA THR A 4 32.62 34.28 -33.29
C THR A 4 33.15 33.21 -32.34
N ALA A 5 32.83 33.34 -31.05
CA ALA A 5 32.95 32.23 -30.12
C ALA A 5 31.87 31.21 -30.51
N CYS A 6 32.29 30.04 -30.98
CA CYS A 6 31.44 28.88 -31.07
C CYS A 6 31.00 28.53 -29.64
N THR A 7 29.78 28.92 -29.27
CA THR A 7 29.09 28.27 -28.16
C THR A 7 28.80 26.85 -28.63
N GLU A 8 29.54 25.89 -28.08
CA GLU A 8 29.12 24.49 -28.10
C GLU A 8 27.67 24.45 -27.61
N ARG A 9 26.75 23.96 -28.45
CA ARG A 9 25.42 23.59 -27.97
C ARG A 9 25.65 22.55 -26.87
N PRO A 10 25.08 22.72 -25.66
CA PRO A 10 25.11 21.66 -24.67
C PRO A 10 24.66 20.37 -25.35
N GLN A 11 25.47 19.33 -25.25
CA GLN A 11 25.12 18.00 -25.71
C GLN A 11 23.77 17.65 -25.09
N ALA A 12 22.79 17.24 -25.89
CA ALA A 12 21.46 16.87 -25.39
C ALA A 12 21.64 15.85 -24.27
N GLU A 13 21.21 16.22 -23.06
CA GLU A 13 21.30 15.34 -21.90
C GLU A 13 20.35 14.16 -22.13
N ASN A 14 20.87 12.93 -22.12
CA ASN A 14 20.04 11.74 -22.22
C ASN A 14 19.38 11.48 -20.86
N LEU A 15 18.30 12.20 -20.58
CA LEU A 15 17.51 12.03 -19.37
C LEU A 15 16.73 10.71 -19.39
N LEU A 16 16.70 10.03 -18.26
CA LEU A 16 15.87 8.84 -18.05
C LEU A 16 14.43 9.29 -17.75
N PRO A 17 13.42 8.42 -17.94
CA PRO A 17 12.08 8.67 -17.41
C PRO A 17 12.13 8.98 -15.90
N PRO A 18 11.31 9.92 -15.38
CA PRO A 18 11.34 10.33 -13.97
C PRO A 18 11.30 9.17 -12.95
N SER A 19 10.49 8.14 -13.22
CA SER A 19 10.37 6.98 -12.34
C SER A 19 11.67 6.17 -12.21
N GLU A 20 12.58 6.28 -13.17
CA GLU A 20 13.87 5.58 -13.14
C GLU A 20 14.87 6.20 -12.16
N TYR A 21 14.72 7.49 -11.84
CA TYR A 21 15.52 8.15 -10.82
C TYR A 21 15.07 7.80 -9.39
N VAL A 22 13.86 7.28 -9.23
CA VAL A 22 13.31 6.97 -7.90
C VAL A 22 13.92 5.70 -7.32
N THR A 23 14.32 5.77 -6.06
CA THR A 23 14.53 4.61 -5.19
C THR A 23 13.54 4.65 -4.04
N THR A 24 12.83 3.55 -3.82
CA THR A 24 11.90 3.45 -2.68
C THR A 24 12.63 3.12 -1.37
N LEU A 25 13.95 2.90 -1.41
CA LEU A 25 14.79 2.59 -0.25
C LEU A 25 15.33 3.83 0.47
N MET A 26 15.23 5.02 -0.12
CA MET A 26 15.66 6.26 0.54
C MET A 26 14.87 6.46 1.84
N GLY A 27 15.58 6.48 2.97
CA GLY A 27 15.02 6.60 4.33
C GLY A 27 14.75 5.27 5.06
N THR A 28 15.02 4.12 4.44
CA THR A 28 14.77 2.78 5.04
C THR A 28 15.89 2.30 5.96
N GLN A 29 17.08 2.89 5.90
CA GLN A 29 18.18 2.66 6.84
C GLN A 29 18.01 3.54 8.08
N SER A 30 16.89 3.35 8.77
CA SER A 30 16.54 4.04 10.00
C SER A 30 16.30 3.03 11.12
N ASP A 31 16.49 3.47 12.36
CA ASP A 31 16.08 2.74 13.55
C ASP A 31 15.32 3.67 14.51
N TYR A 32 14.90 3.12 15.65
CA TYR A 32 14.17 3.88 16.67
C TYR A 32 14.99 5.05 17.24
N ALA A 33 16.30 4.87 17.42
CA ALA A 33 17.16 5.84 18.09
C ALA A 33 17.53 7.01 17.18
N LEU A 34 17.72 6.75 15.88
CA LEU A 34 18.04 7.78 14.90
C LEU A 34 17.33 7.53 13.56
N SER A 35 16.40 8.42 13.24
CA SER A 35 15.75 8.43 11.94
C SER A 35 16.64 9.06 10.87
N THR A 36 16.74 8.40 9.73
CA THR A 36 17.21 8.97 8.44
C THR A 36 16.06 9.09 7.43
N GLY A 37 14.81 8.95 7.90
CA GLY A 37 13.59 9.04 7.10
C GLY A 37 12.43 8.21 7.68
N ASN A 38 12.71 7.07 8.34
CA ASN A 38 11.69 6.15 8.85
C ASN A 38 10.66 5.71 7.80
N THR A 39 11.14 5.42 6.60
CA THR A 39 10.28 5.00 5.49
C THR A 39 10.35 3.49 5.28
N TYR A 40 9.37 2.95 4.57
CA TYR A 40 9.43 1.63 3.93
C TYR A 40 9.34 1.77 2.40
N PRO A 41 9.79 0.78 1.62
CA PRO A 41 9.62 0.79 0.17
C PRO A 41 8.14 0.55 -0.19
N ALA A 42 7.40 1.63 -0.48
CA ALA A 42 6.00 1.52 -0.90
C ALA A 42 5.92 1.25 -2.41
N ILE A 43 5.44 0.06 -2.77
CA ILE A 43 5.14 -0.33 -4.13
C ILE A 43 3.66 -0.01 -4.34
N ALA A 44 3.38 1.06 -5.07
CA ALA A 44 2.05 1.64 -5.17
C ALA A 44 1.90 2.49 -6.43
N LEU A 45 0.67 2.87 -6.76
CA LEU A 45 0.42 4.03 -7.61
C LEU A 45 0.36 5.32 -6.76
N PRO A 46 0.54 6.51 -7.37
CA PRO A 46 0.34 7.79 -6.70
C PRO A 46 -1.02 7.83 -5.99
N TRP A 47 -1.01 8.09 -4.68
CA TRP A 47 -2.16 8.07 -3.76
C TRP A 47 -3.01 6.77 -3.79
N GLY A 48 -2.52 5.67 -4.35
CA GLY A 48 -3.30 4.43 -4.52
C GLY A 48 -3.72 3.83 -3.19
N MET A 49 -4.96 3.35 -3.05
CA MET A 49 -5.62 2.88 -1.80
C MET A 49 -4.92 1.73 -1.06
N ASN A 50 -4.17 0.87 -1.74
CA ASN A 50 -3.46 -0.23 -1.12
C ASN A 50 -1.97 -0.15 -1.49
N PHE A 51 -1.09 0.02 -0.50
CA PHE A 51 0.36 -0.07 -0.75
C PHE A 51 0.85 -1.48 -0.48
N TRP A 52 1.89 -1.88 -1.20
CA TRP A 52 2.59 -3.14 -1.00
C TRP A 52 4.02 -2.88 -0.53
N THR A 53 4.55 -3.69 0.39
CA THR A 53 5.94 -3.58 0.84
C THR A 53 6.50 -4.96 1.18
N PRO A 54 7.79 -5.24 0.90
CA PRO A 54 8.50 -6.27 1.65
C PRO A 54 8.45 -6.01 3.15
N GLN A 55 8.30 -7.08 3.94
CA GLN A 55 8.27 -7.03 5.39
C GLN A 55 9.48 -7.78 5.96
N THR A 56 10.33 -7.07 6.70
CA THR A 56 11.45 -7.63 7.47
C THR A 56 11.11 -7.69 8.97
N GLY A 57 10.45 -6.64 9.48
CA GLY A 57 10.01 -6.51 10.87
C GLY A 57 8.88 -7.47 11.24
N LYS A 58 8.79 -7.81 12.53
CA LYS A 58 7.75 -8.72 13.05
C LYS A 58 6.35 -8.16 12.84
N MET A 59 5.35 -9.03 12.85
CA MET A 59 3.95 -8.58 12.83
C MET A 59 3.69 -7.56 13.95
N GLY A 60 3.21 -6.37 13.56
CA GLY A 60 2.91 -5.28 14.49
C GLY A 60 4.05 -4.31 14.79
N ASP A 61 5.27 -4.60 14.37
CA ASP A 61 6.37 -3.64 14.46
C ASP A 61 6.15 -2.50 13.46
N GLY A 62 6.26 -1.25 13.93
CA GLY A 62 6.19 -0.07 13.09
C GLY A 62 7.34 0.02 12.08
N TRP A 63 8.50 -0.56 12.39
CA TRP A 63 9.61 -0.72 11.44
C TRP A 63 9.40 -1.95 10.55
N THR A 64 8.30 -1.93 9.78
CA THR A 64 7.90 -3.04 8.90
C THR A 64 9.00 -3.47 7.92
N TYR A 65 9.85 -2.53 7.49
CA TYR A 65 11.04 -2.78 6.68
C TYR A 65 12.20 -1.94 7.21
N THR A 66 13.38 -2.56 7.32
CA THR A 66 14.64 -1.87 7.64
C THR A 66 15.75 -2.39 6.74
N TYR A 67 16.53 -1.49 6.16
CA TYR A 67 17.65 -1.83 5.28
C TYR A 67 18.73 -2.68 5.97
N GLY A 68 18.86 -2.56 7.30
CA GLY A 68 19.81 -3.38 8.07
C GLY A 68 19.37 -4.83 8.29
N ALA A 69 18.12 -5.19 7.97
CA ALA A 69 17.62 -6.54 8.15
C ALA A 69 18.15 -7.48 7.06
N HIS A 70 18.26 -8.76 7.40
CA HIS A 70 18.80 -9.77 6.49
C HIS A 70 17.77 -10.82 6.04
N THR A 71 16.58 -10.82 6.64
CA THR A 71 15.51 -11.74 6.31
C THR A 71 14.22 -11.01 5.98
N LEU A 72 13.46 -11.60 5.06
CA LEU A 72 12.09 -11.22 4.73
C LEU A 72 11.12 -12.27 5.25
N ARG A 73 9.96 -11.83 5.72
CA ARG A 73 8.89 -12.68 6.25
C ARG A 73 7.57 -12.56 5.49
N GLY A 74 7.48 -11.69 4.50
CA GLY A 74 6.31 -11.56 3.64
C GLY A 74 6.34 -10.35 2.73
N LEU A 75 5.43 -10.35 1.76
CA LEU A 75 5.01 -9.21 0.96
C LEU A 75 3.67 -8.74 1.52
N LYS A 76 3.67 -7.56 2.14
CA LYS A 76 2.59 -7.06 2.99
C LYS A 76 1.77 -5.99 2.26
N GLN A 77 0.44 -6.08 2.32
CA GLN A 77 -0.43 -4.93 2.08
C GLN A 77 -0.43 -4.04 3.33
N THR A 78 -0.19 -2.74 3.16
CA THR A 78 -0.01 -1.79 4.26
C THR A 78 -0.66 -0.44 3.96
N HIS A 79 -1.09 0.24 5.03
CA HIS A 79 -1.61 1.60 5.00
C HIS A 79 -0.84 2.53 5.95
N GLN A 80 0.26 2.06 6.54
CA GLN A 80 1.01 2.76 7.56
C GLN A 80 1.58 4.12 7.10
N PRO A 81 1.21 5.27 7.71
CA PRO A 81 1.83 6.54 7.36
C PRO A 81 3.19 6.77 8.04
N SER A 82 3.44 6.14 9.20
CA SER A 82 4.70 6.21 9.93
C SER A 82 4.85 5.04 10.91
N PRO A 83 6.07 4.67 11.34
CA PRO A 83 6.24 3.61 12.35
C PRO A 83 5.54 3.94 13.68
N TRP A 84 5.32 5.22 13.99
CA TRP A 84 4.73 5.69 15.24
C TRP A 84 3.21 5.58 15.25
N ILE A 85 2.57 5.90 14.13
CA ILE A 85 1.12 5.75 13.94
C ILE A 85 0.73 4.28 13.76
N ASN A 86 1.67 3.50 13.21
CA ASN A 86 1.54 2.09 12.89
C ASN A 86 0.42 1.86 11.86
N ASP A 87 0.00 0.62 11.67
CA ASP A 87 -0.72 0.17 10.49
C ASP A 87 -2.15 -0.30 10.80
N TYR A 88 -2.93 -0.51 9.74
CA TYR A 88 -4.28 -1.07 9.77
C TYR A 88 -4.61 -1.77 8.44
N GLY A 89 -5.62 -2.66 8.42
CA GLY A 89 -6.08 -3.30 7.18
C GLY A 89 -4.98 -4.12 6.49
N GLN A 90 -4.15 -4.80 7.28
CA GLN A 90 -2.88 -5.37 6.88
C GLN A 90 -2.91 -6.90 6.83
N PHE A 91 -2.39 -7.47 5.76
CA PHE A 91 -2.14 -8.91 5.60
C PHE A 91 -0.87 -9.11 4.78
N SER A 92 -0.34 -10.33 4.75
CA SER A 92 0.86 -10.63 3.96
C SER A 92 0.76 -11.94 3.18
N VAL A 93 1.55 -12.01 2.12
CA VAL A 93 1.72 -13.18 1.26
C VAL A 93 3.20 -13.53 1.19
N MET A 94 3.55 -14.81 1.35
CA MET A 94 4.93 -15.27 1.29
C MET A 94 5.04 -16.56 0.49
N PRO A 95 5.71 -16.58 -0.67
CA PRO A 95 6.01 -17.83 -1.35
C PRO A 95 7.12 -18.58 -0.58
N VAL A 96 6.93 -19.88 -0.40
CA VAL A 96 7.80 -20.73 0.39
C VAL A 96 8.07 -22.05 -0.31
N ARG A 97 9.19 -22.68 0.05
CA ARG A 97 9.48 -24.08 -0.27
C ARG A 97 9.68 -24.84 1.04
N GLY A 98 8.97 -25.95 1.19
CA GLY A 98 9.06 -26.83 2.35
C GLY A 98 7.77 -26.85 3.17
N ASN A 99 7.42 -28.02 3.68
CA ASN A 99 6.17 -28.23 4.41
C ASN A 99 6.14 -27.55 5.79
N ASP A 100 7.29 -27.33 6.41
CA ASP A 100 7.48 -26.72 7.74
C ASP A 100 7.38 -25.18 7.77
N LYS A 101 7.16 -24.54 6.61
CA LYS A 101 7.12 -23.07 6.46
C LYS A 101 5.69 -22.55 6.57
N LEU A 102 5.30 -22.04 7.74
CA LEU A 102 3.96 -21.45 7.94
C LEU A 102 4.00 -20.22 8.87
N ASP A 103 4.44 -20.37 10.12
CA ASP A 103 4.52 -19.24 11.06
C ASP A 103 5.55 -18.18 10.61
N GLU A 104 5.51 -17.00 11.22
CA GLU A 104 6.31 -15.86 10.78
C GLU A 104 7.82 -16.02 10.96
N GLU A 105 8.26 -16.94 11.81
CA GLU A 105 9.68 -17.22 12.03
C GLU A 105 10.15 -18.35 11.11
N SER A 106 9.38 -19.43 10.95
CA SER A 106 9.76 -20.54 10.08
C SER A 106 9.79 -20.17 8.60
N ARG A 107 8.89 -19.29 8.13
CA ARG A 107 8.75 -18.93 6.71
C ARG A 107 9.77 -17.91 6.21
N GLN A 108 10.60 -17.35 7.09
CA GLN A 108 11.57 -16.33 6.72
C GLN A 108 12.52 -16.84 5.63
N SER A 109 13.04 -15.89 4.85
CA SER A 109 14.14 -16.16 3.95
C SER A 109 15.19 -15.08 4.04
N TRP A 110 16.46 -15.49 4.04
CA TRP A 110 17.57 -14.58 3.75
C TRP A 110 17.40 -13.94 2.37
N PHE A 111 17.79 -12.67 2.27
CA PHE A 111 17.87 -11.93 1.02
C PHE A 111 19.07 -10.96 1.04
N SER A 112 19.39 -10.38 -0.11
CA SER A 112 20.41 -9.35 -0.26
C SER A 112 19.89 -8.20 -1.11
N HIS A 113 20.26 -6.96 -0.78
CA HIS A 113 19.97 -5.80 -1.63
C HIS A 113 20.63 -5.89 -3.02
N GLN A 114 21.66 -6.73 -3.20
CA GLN A 114 22.25 -6.99 -4.53
C GLN A 114 21.31 -7.78 -5.45
N SER A 115 20.35 -8.51 -4.88
CA SER A 115 19.31 -9.25 -5.59
C SER A 115 17.92 -8.68 -5.30
N GLU A 116 17.85 -7.40 -4.94
CA GLU A 116 16.63 -6.66 -4.70
C GLU A 116 16.51 -5.53 -5.73
N THR A 117 15.31 -5.32 -6.26
CA THR A 117 14.97 -4.15 -7.06
C THR A 117 13.75 -3.50 -6.43
N ALA A 118 13.87 -2.22 -6.09
CA ALA A 118 12.87 -1.48 -5.34
C ALA A 118 12.52 -0.17 -6.08
N LYS A 119 11.50 -0.26 -6.94
CA LYS A 119 10.94 0.85 -7.72
C LYS A 119 9.49 1.13 -7.26
N PRO A 120 8.96 2.34 -7.49
CA PRO A 120 7.58 2.66 -7.12
C PRO A 120 6.55 1.73 -7.77
N TYR A 121 6.79 1.36 -9.03
CA TYR A 121 5.90 0.56 -9.86
C TYR A 121 6.24 -0.94 -9.87
N TYR A 122 7.34 -1.35 -9.25
CA TYR A 122 7.85 -2.72 -9.32
C TYR A 122 8.78 -3.06 -8.17
N TYR A 123 8.56 -4.20 -7.55
CA TYR A 123 9.50 -4.81 -6.62
C TYR A 123 9.88 -6.21 -7.05
N SER A 124 11.13 -6.58 -6.83
CA SER A 124 11.64 -7.94 -7.02
C SER A 124 12.66 -8.25 -5.95
N VAL A 125 12.60 -9.47 -5.43
CA VAL A 125 13.61 -10.01 -4.51
C VAL A 125 13.83 -11.49 -4.76
N TYR A 126 15.06 -11.94 -4.55
CA TYR A 126 15.38 -13.36 -4.49
C TYR A 126 15.42 -13.84 -3.04
N LEU A 127 14.60 -14.84 -2.73
CA LEU A 127 14.47 -15.47 -1.43
C LEU A 127 15.40 -16.69 -1.36
N ALA A 128 16.58 -16.51 -0.77
CA ALA A 128 17.68 -17.46 -0.85
C ALA A 128 17.37 -18.84 -0.24
N ASP A 129 16.63 -18.90 0.87
CA ASP A 129 16.34 -20.16 1.55
C ASP A 129 15.30 -21.00 0.79
N HIS A 130 14.43 -20.32 0.05
CA HIS A 130 13.37 -20.95 -0.73
C HIS A 130 13.78 -21.21 -2.19
N ASP A 131 14.83 -20.57 -2.69
CA ASP A 131 15.22 -20.56 -4.13
C ASP A 131 14.07 -20.02 -5.01
N ILE A 132 13.44 -18.94 -4.56
CA ILE A 132 12.28 -18.33 -5.21
C ILE A 132 12.56 -16.86 -5.54
N LYS A 133 12.24 -16.44 -6.76
CA LYS A 133 12.13 -15.02 -7.11
C LYS A 133 10.70 -14.55 -6.88
N ALA A 134 10.51 -13.52 -6.07
CA ALA A 134 9.21 -12.91 -5.80
C ALA A 134 9.14 -11.49 -6.38
N GLU A 135 8.06 -11.18 -7.08
CA GLU A 135 7.87 -9.93 -7.80
C GLU A 135 6.48 -9.34 -7.54
N VAL A 136 6.35 -8.01 -7.51
CA VAL A 136 5.08 -7.29 -7.28
C VAL A 136 4.93 -6.14 -8.26
N ALA A 137 3.76 -6.03 -8.89
CA ALA A 137 3.33 -4.87 -9.68
C ALA A 137 1.94 -4.39 -9.20
N PRO A 138 1.77 -3.12 -8.80
CA PRO A 138 0.55 -2.62 -8.16
C PRO A 138 -0.42 -1.93 -9.14
N THR A 139 -1.66 -1.79 -8.71
CA THR A 139 -2.67 -0.84 -9.22
C THR A 139 -3.10 0.07 -8.05
N GLU A 140 -4.27 0.72 -8.11
CA GLU A 140 -4.72 1.56 -6.99
C GLU A 140 -5.17 0.70 -5.80
N ARG A 141 -5.87 -0.42 -6.07
CA ARG A 141 -6.51 -1.29 -5.06
C ARG A 141 -6.11 -2.76 -5.19
N ALA A 142 -5.50 -3.14 -6.31
CA ALA A 142 -5.05 -4.50 -6.57
C ALA A 142 -3.53 -4.57 -6.81
N ALA A 143 -2.99 -5.78 -6.89
CA ALA A 143 -1.66 -6.06 -7.39
C ALA A 143 -1.62 -7.43 -8.07
N ILE A 144 -0.63 -7.62 -8.94
CA ILE A 144 -0.22 -8.93 -9.40
C ILE A 144 1.14 -9.27 -8.79
N MET A 145 1.21 -10.41 -8.11
CA MET A 145 2.45 -10.99 -7.64
C MET A 145 2.85 -12.14 -8.55
N ARG A 146 4.14 -12.25 -8.85
CA ARG A 146 4.69 -13.36 -9.64
C ARG A 146 5.79 -14.05 -8.85
N PHE A 147 5.65 -15.37 -8.70
CA PHE A 147 6.59 -16.20 -7.96
C PHE A 147 7.21 -17.20 -8.92
N THR A 148 8.53 -17.12 -9.13
CA THR A 148 9.27 -18.08 -9.95
C THR A 148 9.88 -19.13 -9.03
N PHE A 149 9.35 -20.35 -9.10
CA PHE A 149 9.70 -21.46 -8.21
C PHE A 149 10.81 -22.35 -8.80
N PRO A 150 11.55 -23.07 -7.95
CA PRO A 150 12.40 -24.18 -8.39
C PRO A 150 11.54 -25.44 -8.63
N GLU A 151 12.17 -26.52 -9.08
CA GLU A 151 11.50 -27.82 -9.11
C GLU A 151 11.29 -28.31 -7.67
N SER A 152 10.03 -28.57 -7.28
CA SER A 152 9.71 -29.03 -5.93
C SER A 152 8.31 -29.66 -5.84
N GLY A 153 8.17 -30.65 -4.95
CA GLY A 153 6.88 -31.18 -4.52
C GLY A 153 6.29 -30.49 -3.29
N GLU A 154 7.00 -29.51 -2.72
CA GLU A 154 6.66 -28.86 -1.45
C GLU A 154 6.56 -27.34 -1.59
N SER A 155 6.28 -26.85 -2.81
CA SER A 155 6.07 -25.43 -3.06
C SER A 155 4.73 -24.99 -2.51
N GLY A 156 4.67 -23.73 -2.05
CA GLY A 156 3.42 -23.15 -1.60
C GLY A 156 3.49 -21.65 -1.41
N VAL A 157 2.34 -21.08 -1.07
CA VAL A 157 2.19 -19.67 -0.71
C VAL A 157 1.46 -19.59 0.61
N VAL A 158 2.07 -18.92 1.57
CA VAL A 158 1.48 -18.60 2.87
C VAL A 158 0.71 -17.29 2.75
N ILE A 159 -0.53 -17.29 3.21
CA ILE A 159 -1.39 -16.12 3.40
C ILE A 159 -1.55 -15.92 4.91
N ASP A 160 -1.13 -14.76 5.40
CA ASP A 160 -1.21 -14.39 6.80
C ASP A 160 -2.18 -13.20 6.94
N ALA A 161 -3.37 -13.43 7.51
CA ALA A 161 -4.40 -12.41 7.70
C ALA A 161 -4.21 -11.59 8.99
N PHE A 162 -3.11 -11.84 9.72
CA PHE A 162 -2.71 -11.19 10.97
C PHE A 162 -3.65 -11.50 12.15
N ASP A 163 -3.20 -11.14 13.35
CA ASP A 163 -3.90 -11.36 14.62
C ASP A 163 -5.04 -10.36 14.90
N ARG A 164 -5.67 -10.48 16.07
CA ARG A 164 -6.75 -9.64 16.60
C ARG A 164 -8.10 -9.80 15.90
N GLY A 165 -8.36 -10.96 15.34
CA GLY A 165 -9.62 -11.27 14.67
C GLY A 165 -9.47 -11.20 13.16
N SER A 166 -9.37 -12.36 12.53
CA SER A 166 -9.24 -12.46 11.08
C SER A 166 -9.89 -13.75 10.59
N ALA A 167 -10.15 -13.81 9.29
CA ALA A 167 -10.72 -14.98 8.65
C ALA A 167 -10.09 -15.23 7.29
N ILE A 168 -9.99 -16.51 6.93
CA ILE A 168 -9.62 -16.97 5.59
C ILE A 168 -10.62 -18.04 5.16
N GLU A 169 -11.09 -17.94 3.91
CA GLU A 169 -11.99 -18.86 3.25
C GLU A 169 -11.41 -19.29 1.89
N VAL A 170 -11.50 -20.57 1.59
CA VAL A 170 -11.20 -21.17 0.29
C VAL A 170 -12.47 -21.16 -0.53
N ILE A 171 -12.49 -20.35 -1.59
CA ILE A 171 -13.67 -20.18 -2.46
C ILE A 171 -13.75 -21.32 -3.48
N ASP A 172 -12.61 -21.65 -4.09
CA ASP A 172 -12.48 -22.75 -5.07
C ASP A 172 -11.03 -23.26 -5.12
N ASP A 173 -10.67 -24.04 -6.14
CA ASP A 173 -9.34 -24.64 -6.31
C ASP A 173 -8.23 -23.63 -6.69
N ARG A 174 -8.55 -22.35 -6.84
CA ARG A 174 -7.63 -21.26 -7.22
C ARG A 174 -7.84 -19.97 -6.45
N THR A 175 -8.90 -19.87 -5.65
CA THR A 175 -9.33 -18.60 -5.06
C THR A 175 -9.43 -18.69 -3.55
N ILE A 176 -8.80 -17.73 -2.88
CA ILE A 176 -8.92 -17.49 -1.44
C ILE A 176 -9.53 -16.10 -1.23
N ALA A 177 -10.39 -15.99 -0.23
CA ALA A 177 -10.88 -14.72 0.28
C ALA A 177 -10.68 -14.67 1.80
N GLY A 178 -10.76 -13.48 2.38
CA GLY A 178 -10.66 -13.34 3.83
C GLY A 178 -10.84 -11.90 4.27
N TYR A 179 -10.62 -11.66 5.55
CA TYR A 179 -10.49 -10.30 6.08
C TYR A 179 -9.48 -10.24 7.21
N THR A 180 -8.94 -9.04 7.39
CA THR A 180 -8.12 -8.66 8.54
C THR A 180 -8.75 -7.49 9.28
N THR A 181 -8.61 -7.45 10.60
CA THR A 181 -9.08 -6.35 11.45
C THR A 181 -7.96 -5.66 12.22
N ARG A 182 -6.72 -6.19 12.19
CA ARG A 182 -5.60 -5.62 12.94
C ARG A 182 -5.43 -4.15 12.59
N ASN A 183 -5.52 -3.30 13.60
CA ASN A 183 -5.42 -1.86 13.48
C ASN A 183 -4.73 -1.25 14.72
N SER A 184 -4.47 0.05 14.62
CA SER A 184 -3.78 0.84 15.65
C SER A 184 -4.67 1.93 16.26
N GLY A 185 -5.99 1.71 16.26
CA GLY A 185 -7.00 2.67 16.68
C GLY A 185 -7.52 3.55 15.53
N GLY A 186 -8.48 4.43 15.84
CA GLY A 186 -9.12 5.29 14.84
C GLY A 186 -9.97 4.52 13.83
N VAL A 187 -10.62 3.43 14.27
CA VAL A 187 -11.53 2.65 13.42
C VAL A 187 -12.86 2.40 14.16
N PRO A 188 -13.99 2.33 13.42
CA PRO A 188 -15.27 1.84 13.96
C PRO A 188 -15.23 0.35 14.33
N GLU A 189 -16.18 -0.11 15.15
CA GLU A 189 -16.24 -1.51 15.63
C GLU A 189 -16.38 -2.55 14.50
N ASN A 190 -17.01 -2.18 13.39
CA ASN A 190 -17.24 -3.05 12.24
C ASN A 190 -16.08 -3.04 11.22
N PHE A 191 -14.95 -2.40 11.54
CA PHE A 191 -13.81 -2.28 10.63
C PHE A 191 -13.27 -3.64 10.18
N ARG A 192 -13.17 -3.81 8.85
CA ARG A 192 -12.52 -4.94 8.19
C ARG A 192 -11.86 -4.46 6.90
N ASN A 193 -10.72 -5.04 6.55
CA ASN A 193 -10.22 -5.03 5.18
C ASN A 193 -10.41 -6.43 4.59
N TYR A 194 -11.29 -6.55 3.60
CA TYR A 194 -11.63 -7.78 2.90
C TYR A 194 -10.68 -7.97 1.74
N PHE A 195 -10.00 -9.11 1.65
CA PHE A 195 -9.08 -9.43 0.56
C PHE A 195 -9.55 -10.64 -0.26
N VAL A 196 -9.17 -10.65 -1.53
CA VAL A 196 -9.37 -11.76 -2.46
C VAL A 196 -8.07 -12.02 -3.22
N MET A 197 -7.75 -13.29 -3.46
CA MET A 197 -6.56 -13.74 -4.16
C MET A 197 -6.94 -14.85 -5.13
N THR A 198 -6.58 -14.67 -6.41
CA THR A 198 -6.79 -15.70 -7.45
C THR A 198 -5.44 -16.13 -8.01
N PHE A 199 -5.23 -17.44 -8.06
CA PHE A 199 -4.00 -18.08 -8.53
C PHE A 199 -4.23 -18.64 -9.94
N ASP A 200 -3.23 -18.54 -10.81
CA ASP A 200 -3.28 -19.16 -12.14
C ASP A 200 -2.99 -20.68 -12.12
N LYS A 201 -2.53 -21.20 -10.98
CA LYS A 201 -2.27 -22.61 -10.74
C LYS A 201 -3.24 -23.18 -9.69
N PRO A 202 -3.90 -24.32 -9.95
CA PRO A 202 -4.78 -24.95 -8.98
C PRO A 202 -3.99 -25.45 -7.77
N PHE A 203 -4.60 -25.32 -6.60
CA PHE A 203 -4.05 -25.83 -5.35
C PHE A 203 -4.01 -27.36 -5.40
N SER A 204 -2.86 -27.95 -5.07
CA SER A 204 -2.84 -29.37 -4.73
C SER A 204 -3.55 -29.55 -3.40
N GLY A 205 -3.20 -28.80 -2.35
CA GLY A 205 -3.81 -28.89 -1.02
C GLY A 205 -3.71 -27.58 -0.23
N ILE A 206 -4.37 -27.52 0.93
CA ILE A 206 -4.48 -26.29 1.74
C ILE A 206 -4.37 -26.61 3.23
N GLU A 207 -3.54 -25.87 3.95
CA GLU A 207 -3.49 -25.86 5.42
C GLU A 207 -4.18 -24.59 5.95
N LEU A 208 -5.01 -24.71 6.98
CA LEU A 208 -5.70 -23.60 7.65
C LEU A 208 -5.53 -23.67 9.17
N THR A 209 -5.25 -22.52 9.81
CA THR A 209 -5.16 -22.38 11.28
C THR A 209 -5.47 -20.95 11.73
N ASP A 210 -6.03 -20.80 12.94
CA ASP A 210 -6.19 -19.52 13.65
C ASP A 210 -5.19 -19.35 14.80
N ALA A 211 -4.29 -20.32 14.99
CA ALA A 211 -3.35 -20.38 16.11
C ALA A 211 -1.95 -20.82 15.64
N PRO A 212 -1.31 -20.09 14.71
CA PRO A 212 -0.07 -20.51 14.05
C PRO A 212 1.07 -20.82 15.02
N ALA A 213 1.14 -20.14 16.16
CA ALA A 213 2.17 -20.38 17.18
C ALA A 213 2.13 -21.80 17.81
N SER A 214 0.98 -22.46 17.78
CA SER A 214 0.80 -23.84 18.28
C SER A 214 0.54 -24.85 17.17
N TYR A 215 0.46 -24.38 15.92
CA TYR A 215 0.23 -25.21 14.75
C TYR A 215 1.48 -26.02 14.42
N LYS A 216 1.29 -27.30 14.10
CA LYS A 216 2.35 -28.14 13.54
C LYS A 216 2.17 -28.18 12.02
N PRO A 217 3.08 -27.61 11.22
CA PRO A 217 2.96 -27.64 9.76
C PRO A 217 2.80 -29.06 9.22
N GLY A 218 1.97 -29.22 8.18
CA GLY A 218 1.62 -30.52 7.61
C GLY A 218 0.69 -31.39 8.46
N SER A 219 0.28 -30.94 9.66
CA SER A 219 -0.63 -31.70 10.53
C SER A 219 -2.09 -31.70 10.08
N LYS A 220 -2.49 -30.72 9.24
CA LYS A 220 -3.87 -30.55 8.78
C LYS A 220 -3.91 -30.00 7.35
N VAL A 221 -3.55 -30.85 6.39
CA VAL A 221 -3.69 -30.55 4.96
C VAL A 221 -5.06 -31.03 4.47
N LEU A 222 -5.84 -30.10 3.92
CA LEU A 222 -7.19 -30.28 3.40
C LEU A 222 -7.15 -30.37 1.87
N TYR A 223 -7.97 -31.26 1.32
CA TYR A 223 -8.13 -31.53 -0.11
C TYR A 223 -9.63 -31.72 -0.37
N PRO A 224 -10.13 -31.42 -1.58
CA PRO A 224 -11.08 -30.34 -1.89
C PRO A 224 -12.45 -30.37 -1.17
N GLU A 225 -12.73 -31.39 -0.36
CA GLU A 225 -13.93 -31.58 0.46
C GLU A 225 -13.74 -31.25 1.96
N GLY A 226 -12.50 -30.94 2.40
CA GLY A 226 -12.16 -30.54 3.79
C GLY A 226 -12.39 -29.05 4.10
N GLY A 227 -12.44 -28.70 5.40
CA GLY A 227 -12.85 -27.39 5.93
C GLY A 227 -12.45 -26.17 5.08
N LYS A 228 -13.45 -25.40 4.66
CA LYS A 228 -13.28 -24.31 3.68
C LYS A 228 -12.99 -22.95 4.30
N SER A 229 -12.92 -22.84 5.62
CA SER A 229 -12.64 -21.58 6.28
C SER A 229 -12.04 -21.75 7.66
N VAL A 230 -11.37 -20.71 8.12
CA VAL A 230 -10.92 -20.52 9.49
C VAL A 230 -11.18 -19.07 9.89
N GLU A 231 -11.72 -18.87 11.09
CA GLU A 231 -11.94 -17.56 11.69
C GLU A 231 -11.53 -17.67 13.16
N GLY A 232 -10.77 -16.70 13.66
CA GLY A 232 -10.27 -16.71 15.02
C GLY A 232 -9.31 -15.56 15.27
N ASP A 233 -8.43 -15.70 16.26
CA ASP A 233 -7.50 -14.64 16.63
C ASP A 233 -6.52 -14.34 15.50
N HIS A 234 -5.88 -15.36 14.90
CA HIS A 234 -4.85 -15.19 13.88
C HIS A 234 -5.00 -16.20 12.73
N ALA A 235 -5.90 -15.92 11.79
CA ALA A 235 -6.12 -16.75 10.61
C ALA A 235 -4.93 -16.75 9.65
N MET A 236 -4.48 -17.95 9.30
CA MET A 236 -3.42 -18.21 8.34
C MET A 236 -3.81 -19.37 7.42
N ALA A 237 -3.36 -19.28 6.17
CA ALA A 237 -3.48 -20.35 5.20
C ALA A 237 -2.13 -20.62 4.53
N LYS A 238 -1.94 -21.87 4.10
CA LYS A 238 -0.88 -22.22 3.16
C LYS A 238 -1.48 -23.02 2.03
N VAL A 239 -1.38 -22.50 0.82
CA VAL A 239 -1.74 -23.25 -0.39
C VAL A 239 -0.52 -23.99 -0.89
N HIS A 240 -0.72 -25.24 -1.32
CA HIS A 240 0.33 -26.13 -1.80
C HIS A 240 0.16 -26.36 -3.29
N PHE A 241 1.28 -26.58 -3.98
CA PHE A 241 1.31 -27.04 -5.36
C PHE A 241 2.68 -27.65 -5.70
N THR A 242 2.75 -28.45 -6.77
CA THR A 242 4.01 -28.96 -7.33
C THR A 242 4.52 -28.01 -8.40
N THR A 243 5.84 -27.77 -8.48
CA THR A 243 6.43 -26.86 -9.47
C THR A 243 7.57 -27.51 -10.23
N ALA A 244 7.72 -27.13 -11.50
CA ALA A 244 8.91 -27.37 -12.29
C ALA A 244 9.92 -26.22 -12.12
N ARG A 245 11.18 -26.45 -12.50
CA ARG A 245 12.23 -25.43 -12.42
C ARG A 245 11.88 -24.22 -13.30
N GLY A 246 11.82 -23.05 -12.68
CA GLY A 246 11.50 -21.79 -13.35
C GLY A 246 10.02 -21.59 -13.62
N GLU A 247 9.15 -22.46 -13.10
CA GLU A 247 7.70 -22.31 -13.24
C GLU A 247 7.24 -21.04 -12.49
N GLN A 248 6.41 -20.25 -13.16
CA GLN A 248 5.85 -19.02 -12.62
C GLN A 248 4.42 -19.28 -12.15
N VAL A 249 4.13 -18.91 -10.91
CA VAL A 249 2.77 -18.85 -10.37
C VAL A 249 2.43 -17.38 -10.16
N ASN A 250 1.34 -16.92 -10.78
CA ASN A 250 0.84 -15.57 -10.64
C ASN A 250 -0.33 -15.54 -9.65
N VAL A 251 -0.32 -14.54 -8.77
CA VAL A 251 -1.38 -14.28 -7.80
C VAL A 251 -1.93 -12.88 -8.08
N ARG A 252 -3.20 -12.80 -8.48
CA ARG A 252 -3.92 -11.53 -8.62
C ARG A 252 -4.64 -11.27 -7.32
N ILE A 253 -4.34 -10.15 -6.68
CA ILE A 253 -4.80 -9.84 -5.32
C ILE A 253 -5.44 -8.46 -5.30
N ALA A 254 -6.56 -8.32 -4.59
CA ALA A 254 -7.17 -7.03 -4.30
C ALA A 254 -7.78 -7.03 -2.90
N SER A 255 -8.01 -5.84 -2.35
CA SER A 255 -8.78 -5.70 -1.12
C SER A 255 -9.75 -4.52 -1.17
N SER A 256 -10.68 -4.50 -0.22
CA SER A 256 -11.72 -3.49 -0.05
C SER A 256 -11.97 -3.26 1.43
N PHE A 257 -12.33 -2.03 1.81
CA PHE A 257 -12.83 -1.73 3.15
C PHE A 257 -14.35 -1.86 3.26
N ILE A 258 -15.03 -2.13 2.15
CA ILE A 258 -16.50 -2.21 2.06
C ILE A 258 -16.97 -3.66 2.21
N SER A 259 -16.52 -4.56 1.32
CA SER A 259 -16.96 -5.95 1.31
C SER A 259 -16.07 -6.85 0.47
N ARG A 260 -16.25 -8.17 0.59
CA ARG A 260 -15.61 -9.15 -0.30
C ARG A 260 -16.02 -8.95 -1.75
N GLU A 261 -17.29 -8.64 -1.99
CA GLU A 261 -17.83 -8.42 -3.33
C GLU A 261 -17.19 -7.19 -3.98
N GLN A 262 -16.97 -6.13 -3.22
CA GLN A 262 -16.24 -4.95 -3.67
C GLN A 262 -14.74 -5.26 -3.87
N ALA A 263 -14.13 -6.12 -3.06
CA ALA A 263 -12.75 -6.58 -3.31
C ALA A 263 -12.62 -7.33 -4.65
N PHE A 264 -13.59 -8.18 -5.01
CA PHE A 264 -13.65 -8.79 -6.35
C PHE A 264 -13.87 -7.75 -7.46
N GLN A 265 -14.63 -6.69 -7.21
CA GLN A 265 -14.76 -5.57 -8.16
C GLN A 265 -13.43 -4.84 -8.34
N ASN A 266 -12.70 -4.55 -7.26
CA ASN A 266 -11.37 -3.92 -7.32
C ASN A 266 -10.34 -4.79 -8.05
N LEU A 267 -10.46 -6.12 -7.95
CA LEU A 267 -9.59 -7.05 -8.69
C LEU A 267 -9.65 -6.84 -10.21
N LYS A 268 -10.76 -6.29 -10.72
CA LYS A 268 -10.92 -5.95 -12.14
C LYS A 268 -10.02 -4.79 -12.61
N GLU A 269 -9.38 -4.04 -11.71
CA GLU A 269 -8.34 -3.05 -12.07
C GLU A 269 -7.22 -3.70 -12.88
N LEU A 270 -6.95 -4.99 -12.67
CA LEU A 270 -5.94 -5.75 -13.40
C LEU A 270 -6.41 -6.18 -14.81
N GLY A 271 -7.71 -6.09 -15.12
CA GLY A 271 -8.29 -6.49 -16.41
C GLY A 271 -7.89 -7.90 -16.84
N ASP A 272 -7.46 -8.03 -18.10
CA ASP A 272 -6.82 -9.24 -18.66
C ASP A 272 -5.28 -9.09 -18.75
N MET A 273 -4.71 -8.03 -18.14
CA MET A 273 -3.27 -7.77 -18.22
C MET A 273 -2.47 -8.82 -17.47
N ASP A 274 -1.34 -9.20 -18.05
CA ASP A 274 -0.31 -9.99 -17.39
C ASP A 274 0.57 -9.11 -16.47
N PHE A 275 1.55 -9.74 -15.82
CA PHE A 275 2.46 -9.05 -14.91
C PHE A 275 3.20 -7.89 -15.58
N GLU A 276 3.67 -8.08 -16.81
CA GLU A 276 4.45 -7.07 -17.53
C GLU A 276 3.57 -5.89 -17.95
N GLY A 277 2.32 -6.15 -18.35
CA GLY A 277 1.32 -5.13 -18.66
C GLY A 277 0.98 -4.25 -17.46
N VAL A 278 0.70 -4.85 -16.29
CA VAL A 278 0.42 -4.11 -15.05
C VAL A 278 1.65 -3.29 -14.64
N LYS A 279 2.85 -3.88 -14.68
CA LYS A 279 4.11 -3.17 -14.38
C LYS A 279 4.31 -1.94 -15.26
N GLU A 280 4.12 -2.09 -16.57
CA GLU A 280 4.32 -1.00 -17.53
C GLU A 280 3.26 0.09 -17.37
N GLN A 281 2.01 -0.25 -17.09
CA GLN A 281 0.97 0.73 -16.80
C GLN A 281 1.28 1.52 -15.53
N ALA A 282 1.75 0.84 -14.47
CA ALA A 282 2.18 1.49 -13.24
C ALA A 282 3.37 2.44 -13.48
N ARG A 283 4.37 2.02 -14.27
CA ARG A 283 5.52 2.85 -14.64
C ARG A 283 5.08 4.11 -15.37
N LYS A 284 4.22 3.97 -16.40
CA LYS A 284 3.67 5.12 -17.15
C LYS A 284 2.94 6.09 -16.24
N ARG A 285 2.15 5.59 -15.28
CA ARG A 285 1.44 6.45 -14.33
C ARG A 285 2.40 7.24 -13.44
N TRP A 286 3.50 6.64 -13.01
CA TRP A 286 4.54 7.35 -12.27
C TRP A 286 5.27 8.39 -13.12
N ASP A 287 5.63 8.06 -14.37
CA ASP A 287 6.27 9.01 -15.27
C ASP A 287 5.36 10.21 -15.57
N GLU A 288 4.06 10.00 -15.72
CA GLU A 288 3.08 11.06 -15.91
C GLU A 288 3.02 12.01 -14.70
N VAL A 289 2.89 11.47 -13.48
CA VAL A 289 2.77 12.29 -12.26
C VAL A 289 4.08 13.00 -11.95
N LEU A 290 5.21 12.30 -11.97
CA LEU A 290 6.52 12.88 -11.67
C LEU A 290 6.99 13.84 -12.77
N GLY A 291 6.60 13.58 -14.02
CA GLY A 291 6.89 14.42 -15.19
C GLY A 291 6.15 15.76 -15.18
N ALA A 292 5.24 16.00 -14.23
CA ALA A 292 4.67 17.34 -14.01
C ALA A 292 5.74 18.38 -13.62
N ILE A 293 6.92 17.93 -13.14
CA ILE A 293 8.08 18.79 -12.90
C ILE A 293 9.31 18.19 -13.58
N GLU A 294 9.79 18.86 -14.62
CA GLU A 294 11.02 18.53 -15.32
C GLU A 294 12.19 19.36 -14.76
N VAL A 295 13.31 18.71 -14.46
CA VAL A 295 14.53 19.36 -13.95
C VAL A 295 15.73 18.94 -14.80
N GLU A 296 16.63 19.88 -15.09
CA GLU A 296 17.79 19.68 -15.95
C GLU A 296 19.06 20.32 -15.36
N GLY A 297 20.24 19.95 -15.86
CA GLY A 297 21.52 20.56 -15.48
C GLY A 297 22.02 20.17 -14.08
N GLY A 298 21.51 19.07 -13.52
CA GLY A 298 21.89 18.53 -12.22
C GLY A 298 22.81 17.31 -12.30
N SER A 299 23.33 16.88 -11.16
CA SER A 299 24.01 15.59 -11.02
C SER A 299 22.99 14.44 -10.89
N ILE A 300 23.43 13.21 -11.15
CA ILE A 300 22.60 12.01 -10.96
C ILE A 300 22.03 11.90 -9.53
N ASP A 301 22.78 12.32 -8.52
CA ASP A 301 22.33 12.28 -7.13
C ASP A 301 21.28 13.35 -6.84
N GLN A 302 21.36 14.51 -7.50
CA GLN A 302 20.34 15.54 -7.43
C GLN A 302 19.04 15.07 -8.07
N TYR A 303 19.08 14.43 -9.25
CA TYR A 303 17.90 13.84 -9.88
C TYR A 303 17.28 12.74 -9.02
N ARG A 304 18.09 11.83 -8.48
CA ARG A 304 17.62 10.78 -7.57
C ARG A 304 16.97 11.35 -6.32
N THR A 305 17.59 12.35 -5.70
CA THR A 305 17.05 13.01 -4.51
C THR A 305 15.74 13.71 -4.83
N PHE A 306 15.70 14.51 -5.89
CA PHE A 306 14.53 15.27 -6.30
C PHE A 306 13.33 14.35 -6.60
N TYR A 307 13.50 13.38 -7.50
CA TYR A 307 12.39 12.51 -7.90
C TYR A 307 12.00 11.53 -6.78
N SER A 308 12.93 11.10 -5.92
CA SER A 308 12.57 10.28 -4.75
C SER A 308 11.77 11.09 -3.72
N CYS A 309 12.09 12.37 -3.50
CA CYS A 309 11.28 13.28 -2.67
C CYS A 309 9.91 13.56 -3.28
N LEU A 310 9.84 13.80 -4.61
CA LEU A 310 8.57 14.02 -5.30
C LEU A 310 7.68 12.78 -5.24
N TYR A 311 8.25 11.59 -5.44
CA TYR A 311 7.59 10.30 -5.23
C TYR A 311 6.97 10.20 -3.83
N ARG A 312 7.74 10.50 -2.76
CA ARG A 312 7.21 10.50 -1.39
C ARG A 312 6.08 11.52 -1.17
N SER A 313 6.12 12.63 -1.89
CA SER A 313 5.13 13.71 -1.80
C SER A 313 3.81 13.40 -2.53
N VAL A 314 3.70 12.27 -3.23
CA VAL A 314 2.46 11.86 -3.92
C VAL A 314 1.97 10.48 -3.47
N LEU A 315 2.36 10.07 -2.27
CA LEU A 315 1.83 8.86 -1.62
C LEU A 315 0.65 9.19 -0.69
N PHE A 316 0.76 10.26 0.11
CA PHE A 316 -0.20 10.60 1.15
C PHE A 316 -0.82 12.00 0.94
N PRO A 317 -2.08 12.24 1.36
CA PRO A 317 -3.02 11.24 1.88
C PRO A 317 -3.47 10.25 0.81
N ARG A 318 -3.75 9.02 1.18
CA ARG A 318 -4.20 8.00 0.22
C ARG A 318 -5.67 8.17 -0.14
N LYS A 319 -6.03 7.73 -1.35
CA LYS A 319 -7.42 7.41 -1.67
C LYS A 319 -7.93 6.38 -0.66
N PHE A 320 -9.12 6.64 -0.13
CA PHE A 320 -9.86 5.72 0.74
C PHE A 320 -11.30 5.49 0.22
N TYR A 321 -11.49 5.81 -1.05
CA TYR A 321 -12.71 5.52 -1.80
C TYR A 321 -12.47 4.38 -2.78
N GLU A 322 -13.56 3.77 -3.20
CA GLU A 322 -13.65 2.66 -4.12
C GLU A 322 -14.66 2.99 -5.22
N VAL A 323 -14.58 2.26 -6.34
CA VAL A 323 -15.47 2.48 -7.49
C VAL A 323 -16.34 1.24 -7.65
N THR A 324 -17.65 1.43 -7.58
CA THR A 324 -18.64 0.35 -7.74
C THR A 324 -18.68 -0.14 -9.19
N ALA A 325 -19.40 -1.23 -9.44
CA ALA A 325 -19.56 -1.79 -10.79
C ALA A 325 -20.27 -0.85 -11.78
N ASP A 326 -21.11 0.07 -11.29
CA ASP A 326 -21.78 1.10 -12.08
C ASP A 326 -20.98 2.41 -12.16
N GLY A 327 -19.75 2.44 -11.64
CA GLY A 327 -18.83 3.58 -11.76
C GLY A 327 -19.04 4.67 -10.71
N GLN A 328 -19.81 4.42 -9.65
CA GLN A 328 -20.00 5.37 -8.56
C GLN A 328 -18.80 5.35 -7.62
N VAL A 329 -18.41 6.54 -7.17
CA VAL A 329 -17.41 6.71 -6.12
C VAL A 329 -18.10 6.56 -4.78
N VAL A 330 -17.65 5.60 -3.97
CA VAL A 330 -18.16 5.31 -2.62
C VAL A 330 -17.00 5.05 -1.67
N HIS A 331 -17.22 5.11 -0.37
CA HIS A 331 -16.19 4.78 0.61
C HIS A 331 -16.82 4.12 1.85
N TYR A 332 -16.05 3.27 2.50
CA TYR A 332 -16.28 2.93 3.91
C TYR A 332 -15.82 4.12 4.76
N SER A 333 -16.69 4.65 5.60
CA SER A 333 -16.35 5.75 6.49
C SER A 333 -15.54 5.22 7.68
N PRO A 334 -14.27 5.62 7.85
CA PRO A 334 -13.51 5.27 9.04
C PRO A 334 -13.94 6.09 10.27
N TYR A 335 -14.98 6.91 10.16
CA TYR A 335 -15.47 7.77 11.24
C TYR A 335 -16.76 7.23 11.87
N ASN A 336 -17.67 6.67 11.06
CA ASN A 336 -18.96 6.15 11.56
C ASN A 336 -19.25 4.69 11.15
N GLY A 337 -18.44 4.07 10.28
CA GLY A 337 -18.56 2.67 9.88
C GLY A 337 -19.58 2.40 8.77
N GLU A 338 -20.21 3.43 8.21
CA GLU A 338 -21.17 3.31 7.10
C GLU A 338 -20.47 3.30 5.73
N VAL A 339 -21.18 2.87 4.68
CA VAL A 339 -20.73 2.99 3.30
C VAL A 339 -21.49 4.15 2.65
N LEU A 340 -20.77 5.19 2.25
CA LEU A 340 -21.34 6.47 1.82
C LEU A 340 -20.81 6.88 0.44
N PRO A 341 -21.56 7.68 -0.33
CA PRO A 341 -21.13 8.16 -1.63
C PRO A 341 -20.05 9.24 -1.51
N GLY A 342 -19.21 9.34 -2.54
CA GLY A 342 -18.23 10.41 -2.71
C GLY A 342 -16.82 10.05 -2.23
N TYR A 343 -15.92 11.00 -2.38
CA TYR A 343 -14.50 10.84 -2.08
C TYR A 343 -14.24 10.70 -0.58
N MET A 344 -13.17 9.99 -0.25
CA MET A 344 -12.58 9.92 1.09
C MET A 344 -11.07 9.73 0.95
N TYR A 345 -10.32 10.37 1.84
CA TYR A 345 -8.85 10.32 1.89
C TYR A 345 -8.39 10.25 3.35
N THR A 346 -7.27 9.58 3.61
CA THR A 346 -6.73 9.45 4.98
C THR A 346 -5.21 9.25 4.97
N ASP A 347 -4.63 8.94 6.14
CA ASP A 347 -3.21 8.69 6.39
C ASP A 347 -2.34 9.93 6.22
N THR A 348 -2.76 11.03 6.84
CA THR A 348 -1.98 12.26 6.89
C THR A 348 -2.16 13.01 8.20
N GLY A 349 -1.08 13.65 8.64
CA GLY A 349 -1.08 14.62 9.72
C GLY A 349 -0.97 16.03 9.15
N PHE A 350 -1.96 16.88 9.39
CA PHE A 350 -1.93 18.25 8.93
C PHE A 350 -0.94 19.11 9.69
N TRP A 351 -0.53 18.76 10.91
CA TRP A 351 0.58 19.44 11.60
C TRP A 351 1.90 19.40 10.79
N ASP A 352 2.10 18.35 10.00
CA ASP A 352 3.23 18.20 9.09
C ASP A 352 2.92 18.81 7.72
N THR A 353 1.84 18.34 7.10
CA THR A 353 1.62 18.45 5.66
C THR A 353 1.06 19.80 5.20
N PHE A 354 0.52 20.63 6.10
CA PHE A 354 0.04 21.97 5.73
C PHE A 354 1.15 22.90 5.21
N ARG A 355 2.41 22.63 5.59
CA ARG A 355 3.55 23.54 5.41
C ARG A 355 4.01 23.62 3.95
N SER A 356 4.03 22.49 3.26
CA SER A 356 4.55 22.40 1.89
C SER A 356 3.90 21.31 1.04
N LEU A 357 3.43 20.21 1.63
CA LEU A 357 2.78 19.12 0.89
C LEU A 357 1.46 19.59 0.27
N PHE A 358 0.51 20.07 1.06
CA PHE A 358 -0.75 20.59 0.51
C PHE A 358 -0.56 21.81 -0.41
N PRO A 359 0.34 22.76 -0.09
CA PRO A 359 0.73 23.81 -1.04
C PRO A 359 1.29 23.28 -2.37
N LEU A 360 2.08 22.21 -2.37
CA LEU A 360 2.56 21.54 -3.59
C LEU A 360 1.39 20.96 -4.38
N LEU A 361 0.44 20.29 -3.71
CA LEU A 361 -0.74 19.75 -4.39
C LEU A 361 -1.57 20.86 -5.05
N ASN A 362 -1.77 21.99 -4.37
CA ASN A 362 -2.45 23.14 -4.94
C ASN A 362 -1.75 23.72 -6.19
N LEU A 363 -0.42 23.63 -6.25
CA LEU A 363 0.37 24.16 -7.36
C LEU A 363 0.45 23.19 -8.55
N VAL A 364 0.73 21.92 -8.27
CA VAL A 364 1.14 20.92 -9.28
C VAL A 364 0.06 19.89 -9.55
N TYR A 365 -0.74 19.53 -8.54
CA TYR A 365 -1.76 18.48 -8.62
C TYR A 365 -3.14 18.95 -8.12
N PRO A 366 -3.68 20.08 -8.61
CA PRO A 366 -4.87 20.70 -8.03
C PRO A 366 -6.12 19.82 -8.15
N SER A 367 -6.25 19.01 -9.21
CA SER A 367 -7.36 18.07 -9.36
C SER A 367 -7.41 17.03 -8.23
N VAL A 368 -6.25 16.51 -7.83
CA VAL A 368 -6.14 15.57 -6.70
C VAL A 368 -6.49 16.27 -5.39
N ASN A 369 -6.01 17.50 -5.19
CA ASN A 369 -6.36 18.21 -3.97
C ASN A 369 -7.86 18.54 -3.91
N ALA A 370 -8.53 18.79 -5.04
CA ALA A 370 -9.97 18.98 -5.07
C ALA A 370 -10.74 17.72 -4.61
N GLU A 371 -10.30 16.52 -5.01
CA GLU A 371 -10.84 15.26 -4.46
C GLU A 371 -10.59 15.15 -2.94
N ILE A 372 -9.39 15.50 -2.48
CA ILE A 372 -9.06 15.51 -1.04
C ILE A 372 -9.96 16.48 -0.27
N GLN A 373 -10.17 17.70 -0.76
CA GLN A 373 -11.05 18.69 -0.11
C GLN A 373 -12.50 18.20 -0.03
N ALA A 374 -12.99 17.51 -1.07
CA ALA A 374 -14.29 16.86 -1.04
C ALA A 374 -14.34 15.75 0.04
N GLY A 375 -13.27 14.95 0.15
CA GLY A 375 -13.09 13.98 1.22
C GLY A 375 -13.10 14.59 2.62
N LEU A 376 -12.46 15.74 2.83
CA LEU A 376 -12.48 16.45 4.11
C LEU A 376 -13.87 16.98 4.47
N ALA A 377 -14.63 17.45 3.48
CA ALA A 377 -16.03 17.82 3.70
C ALA A 377 -16.87 16.62 4.14
N ASN A 378 -16.61 15.43 3.57
CA ASN A 378 -17.22 14.17 3.99
C ASN A 378 -16.79 13.77 5.41
N THR A 379 -15.50 13.84 5.76
CA THR A 379 -15.01 13.64 7.14
C THR A 379 -15.79 14.50 8.14
N TYR A 380 -15.95 15.80 7.86
CA TYR A 380 -16.69 16.69 8.74
C TYR A 380 -18.16 16.27 8.89
N ARG A 381 -18.84 15.89 7.81
CA ARG A 381 -20.24 15.41 7.85
C ARG A 381 -20.39 14.11 8.65
N GLU A 382 -19.40 13.24 8.55
CA GLU A 382 -19.44 11.88 9.10
C GLU A 382 -18.99 11.81 10.56
N SER A 383 -18.16 12.77 11.01
CA SER A 383 -17.57 12.78 12.35
C SER A 383 -17.86 14.04 13.16
N GLY A 384 -18.35 15.11 12.54
CA GLY A 384 -18.55 16.42 13.15
C GLY A 384 -17.32 17.32 13.28
N PHE A 385 -16.15 16.89 12.79
CA PHE A 385 -14.87 17.63 12.90
C PHE A 385 -14.00 17.42 11.66
N LEU A 386 -13.22 18.42 11.24
CA LEU A 386 -12.13 18.15 10.30
C LEU A 386 -11.03 17.32 11.00
N PRO A 387 -10.29 16.48 10.25
CA PRO A 387 -9.19 15.74 10.84
C PRO A 387 -7.97 16.64 11.04
N GLU A 388 -7.20 16.40 12.09
CA GLU A 388 -5.83 16.93 12.22
C GLU A 388 -4.80 15.82 11.97
N TRP A 389 -5.02 14.65 12.56
CA TRP A 389 -4.33 13.40 12.23
C TRP A 389 -5.38 12.32 11.98
N ALA A 390 -5.34 11.74 10.77
CA ALA A 390 -6.23 10.65 10.38
C ALA A 390 -5.43 9.41 9.95
N SER A 391 -5.75 8.25 10.54
CA SER A 391 -5.24 6.94 10.13
C SER A 391 -6.02 5.77 10.78
N PRO A 392 -7.06 5.23 10.11
CA PRO A 392 -7.79 5.88 9.02
C PRO A 392 -8.79 6.94 9.53
N GLY A 393 -9.35 6.76 10.73
CA GLY A 393 -10.20 7.75 11.40
C GLY A 393 -9.38 8.69 12.28
N HIS A 394 -10.04 9.45 13.17
CA HIS A 394 -9.37 10.41 14.06
C HIS A 394 -8.35 9.75 14.99
N ARG A 395 -7.14 10.30 15.06
CA ARG A 395 -6.05 9.83 15.92
C ARG A 395 -5.50 10.98 16.76
N GLY A 396 -5.35 10.74 18.06
CA GLY A 396 -4.76 11.70 18.99
C GLY A 396 -3.24 11.81 18.80
N CYS A 397 -2.80 12.63 17.85
CA CYS A 397 -1.39 12.87 17.56
C CYS A 397 -1.15 14.33 17.17
N MET A 398 -0.02 14.89 17.61
CA MET A 398 0.38 16.28 17.39
C MET A 398 -0.68 17.30 17.89
N VAL A 399 -0.61 18.55 17.40
CA VAL A 399 -1.39 19.68 17.94
C VAL A 399 -1.83 20.65 16.84
N GLY A 400 -2.71 21.58 17.19
CA GLY A 400 -3.11 22.70 16.34
C GLY A 400 -4.47 22.51 15.68
N ASN A 401 -4.83 23.48 14.85
CA ASN A 401 -6.02 23.48 14.00
C ASN A 401 -5.55 23.79 12.57
N ASN A 402 -4.67 22.92 12.04
CA ASN A 402 -3.97 23.13 10.77
C ASN A 402 -4.85 22.71 9.58
N SER A 403 -5.92 21.94 9.81
CA SER A 403 -6.99 21.74 8.84
C SER A 403 -7.53 23.08 8.32
N ALA A 404 -7.63 24.10 9.18
CA ALA A 404 -7.98 25.45 8.76
C ALA A 404 -7.02 26.02 7.70
N SER A 405 -5.71 25.77 7.82
CA SER A 405 -4.72 26.20 6.83
C SER A 405 -4.86 25.42 5.51
N VAL A 406 -5.03 24.11 5.60
CA VAL A 406 -5.16 23.23 4.42
C VAL A 406 -6.38 23.62 3.58
N VAL A 407 -7.54 23.77 4.22
CA VAL A 407 -8.79 24.09 3.51
C VAL A 407 -8.79 25.54 3.03
N SER A 408 -8.31 26.50 3.83
CA SER A 408 -8.28 27.91 3.40
C SER A 408 -7.32 28.18 2.25
N ASP A 409 -6.13 27.55 2.22
CA ASP A 409 -5.20 27.68 1.08
C ASP A 409 -5.82 27.14 -0.21
N ALA A 410 -6.51 25.99 -0.14
CA ALA A 410 -7.22 25.43 -1.28
C ALA A 410 -8.35 26.36 -1.78
N ILE A 411 -9.16 26.92 -0.87
CA ILE A 411 -10.23 27.87 -1.25
C ILE A 411 -9.65 29.10 -1.94
N LEU A 412 -8.60 29.70 -1.38
CA LEU A 412 -7.98 30.93 -1.92
C LEU A 412 -7.36 30.70 -3.30
N LYS A 413 -6.93 29.46 -3.60
CA LYS A 413 -6.37 29.06 -4.90
C LYS A 413 -7.42 28.46 -5.85
N GLY A 414 -8.69 28.39 -5.45
CA GLY A 414 -9.78 27.87 -6.30
C GLY A 414 -9.79 26.36 -6.48
N VAL A 415 -9.29 25.60 -5.48
CA VAL A 415 -9.09 24.14 -5.51
C VAL A 415 -10.12 23.40 -4.65
N THR A 416 -11.29 24.01 -4.41
CA THR A 416 -12.41 23.37 -3.67
C THR A 416 -13.63 23.18 -4.56
N PRO A 417 -14.43 22.12 -4.35
CA PRO A 417 -15.79 22.06 -4.88
C PRO A 417 -16.60 23.30 -4.47
N GLU A 418 -17.57 23.73 -5.30
CA GLU A 418 -18.35 24.96 -5.04
C GLU A 418 -19.12 24.93 -3.70
N ASP A 419 -19.53 23.74 -3.22
CA ASP A 419 -20.34 23.55 -2.01
C ASP A 419 -19.72 22.55 -1.01
N GLY A 420 -19.65 22.93 0.28
CA GLY A 420 -19.35 22.02 1.41
C GLY A 420 -18.14 22.41 2.28
N CYS A 421 -16.97 22.71 1.70
CA CYS A 421 -15.75 22.97 2.48
C CYS A 421 -15.82 24.27 3.31
N ARG A 422 -16.60 25.26 2.86
CA ARG A 422 -16.77 26.55 3.55
C ARG A 422 -17.53 26.44 4.86
N ASP A 423 -18.46 25.49 4.96
CA ASP A 423 -19.26 25.30 6.17
C ASP A 423 -18.47 24.57 7.26
N ALA A 424 -17.62 23.60 6.88
CA ALA A 424 -16.70 22.93 7.80
C ALA A 424 -15.75 23.93 8.49
N LEU A 425 -15.16 24.86 7.74
CA LEU A 425 -14.29 25.91 8.30
C LEU A 425 -14.99 26.83 9.31
N ARG A 426 -16.28 27.12 9.10
CA ARG A 426 -17.07 27.94 10.03
C ARG A 426 -17.40 27.18 11.31
N GLY A 427 -17.60 25.86 11.23
CA GLY A 427 -17.86 24.99 12.38
C GLY A 427 -16.65 24.83 13.30
N ASP A 428 -15.47 24.56 12.74
CA ASP A 428 -14.24 24.33 13.53
C ASP A 428 -13.71 25.60 14.21
N GLY A 429 -14.03 26.78 13.69
CA GLY A 429 -13.70 28.06 14.32
C GLY A 429 -14.54 28.41 15.56
N VAL A 430 -15.65 27.70 15.80
CA VAL A 430 -16.61 27.97 16.89
C VAL A 430 -16.43 26.98 18.07
N GLY A 431 -15.35 26.21 18.10
CA GLY A 431 -14.90 25.45 19.27
C GLY A 431 -14.44 26.35 20.42
N ASN A 432 -15.29 27.24 20.91
CA ASN A 432 -15.09 28.06 22.09
C ASN A 432 -16.25 27.78 23.07
N ARG A 433 -15.95 26.99 24.10
CA ARG A 433 -16.56 26.97 25.45
C ARG A 433 -18.09 26.85 25.56
N GLN A 434 -18.56 25.68 25.99
CA GLN A 434 -19.27 25.46 27.27
C GLN A 434 -19.80 24.02 27.31
N GLY A 435 -19.47 23.30 28.38
CA GLY A 435 -19.86 21.91 28.64
C GLY A 435 -18.81 21.21 29.47
#